data_AF-A0A7C5VXR6-F1
#
_entry.id   AF-A0A7C5VXR6-F1
#
_cell.length_a   1.000
_cell.length_b   1.000
_cell.length_c   1.000
_cell.angle_alpha   90.00
_cell.angle_beta   90.00
_cell.angle_gamma   90.00
#
_symmetry.space_group_name_H-M   'P 1'
#
loop_
_entity.id
_entity.type
_entity.pdbx_description
1 polymer ?
#
loop_
_entity_poly.entity_id
_entity_poly.type
_entity_poly.pdbx_seq_one_letter_code
_entity_poly.pdbx_strand_id
1 'polypeptide(L)'
;MSVIRLLISVLLLVVLASSLAVCQRGQRSSEVMVDIVSVEPSPPQVGPAELRLRLRDERGQTLAGLGSVEVEGTMSHAGMKPVIVQAREEGDGVYRTENFEFTMAGDWIIIVRGTRNGQAFEARTTISGVRSSRQLPTTPGHDHSPKVTPTP
;
A
#
# COMPACT_ATOMS: atom_id res chain seq x y z
N MET A 1 -13.04 28.89 51.95
CA MET A 1 -13.83 28.51 50.76
C MET A 1 -13.30 29.08 49.44
N SER A 2 -12.77 30.31 49.38
CA SER A 2 -12.19 30.85 48.12
C SER A 2 -10.93 30.14 47.62
N VAL A 3 -10.03 29.73 48.52
CA VAL A 3 -8.76 29.07 48.13
C VAL A 3 -8.98 27.70 47.50
N ILE A 4 -9.92 26.91 48.05
CA ILE A 4 -10.31 25.59 47.52
C ILE A 4 -10.96 25.74 46.14
N ARG A 5 -11.82 26.75 45.94
CA ARG A 5 -12.42 27.05 44.64
C ARG A 5 -11.38 27.49 43.61
N LEU A 6 -10.37 28.28 44.01
CA LEU A 6 -9.27 28.67 43.14
C LEU A 6 -8.42 27.47 42.70
N LEU A 7 -8.08 26.57 43.63
CA LEU A 7 -7.30 25.36 43.34
C LEU A 7 -8.06 24.40 42.42
N ILE A 8 -9.37 24.23 42.61
CA ILE A 8 -10.21 23.41 41.72
C ILE A 8 -10.26 24.00 40.31
N SER A 9 -10.43 25.32 40.17
CA SER A 9 -10.44 25.98 38.87
C SER A 9 -9.11 25.86 38.13
N VAL A 10 -7.97 26.00 38.83
CA VAL A 10 -6.64 25.82 38.25
C VAL A 10 -6.41 24.37 37.82
N LEU A 11 -6.80 23.40 38.65
CA LEU A 11 -6.71 21.98 38.30
C LEU A 11 -7.56 21.65 37.06
N LEU A 12 -8.78 22.19 36.97
CA LEU A 12 -9.67 21.99 35.83
C LEU A 12 -9.10 22.60 34.53
N LEU A 13 -8.46 23.78 34.64
CA LEU A 13 -7.79 24.45 33.52
C LEU A 13 -6.56 23.66 33.03
N VAL A 14 -5.77 23.07 33.94
CA VAL A 14 -4.61 22.24 33.62
C VAL A 14 -5.03 20.92 32.95
N VAL A 15 -6.09 20.27 33.45
CA VAL A 15 -6.63 19.04 32.84
C VAL A 15 -7.18 19.34 31.43
N LEU A 16 -7.88 20.46 31.25
CA LEU A 16 -8.40 20.89 29.94
C LEU A 16 -7.29 21.26 28.95
N ALA A 17 -6.20 21.88 29.41
CA ALA A 17 -5.03 22.15 28.57
C ALA A 17 -4.29 20.86 28.16
N SER A 18 -4.30 19.85 29.02
CA SER A 18 -3.63 18.57 28.77
C SER A 18 -4.34 17.72 27.71
N SER A 19 -5.68 17.77 27.63
CA SER A 19 -6.44 17.05 26.60
C SER A 19 -6.22 17.61 25.18
N LEU A 20 -5.92 18.90 25.05
CA LEU A 20 -5.62 19.54 23.77
C LEU A 20 -4.25 19.13 23.20
N ALA A 21 -3.29 18.71 24.03
CA ALA A 21 -1.97 18.28 23.58
C ALA A 21 -1.94 16.84 23.03
N VAL A 22 -2.85 15.97 23.49
CA VAL A 22 -2.91 14.56 23.05
C VAL A 22 -3.54 14.40 21.67
N CYS A 23 -4.50 15.26 21.30
CA CYS A 23 -5.15 15.20 19.97
C CYS A 23 -4.25 15.66 18.81
N GLN A 24 -3.10 16.30 19.08
CA GLN A 24 -2.23 16.84 18.02
C GLN A 24 -1.21 15.83 17.49
N ARG A 25 -1.06 14.67 18.15
CA ARG A 25 -0.10 13.63 17.74
C ARG A 25 -0.50 12.89 16.45
N GLY A 26 -1.69 13.18 15.89
CA GLY A 26 -2.19 12.59 14.64
C GLY A 26 -2.18 13.50 13.41
N GLN A 27 -1.84 14.79 13.53
CA GLN A 27 -2.06 15.77 12.45
C GLN A 27 -0.83 16.62 12.15
N ARG A 28 0.17 15.96 11.57
CA ARG A 28 1.01 16.55 10.52
C ARG A 28 1.51 15.38 9.68
N SER A 29 0.65 14.80 8.86
CA SER A 29 1.16 14.09 7.68
C SER A 29 1.52 15.20 6.70
N SER A 30 2.77 15.28 6.25
CA SER A 30 3.04 16.10 5.04
C SER A 30 2.20 15.45 3.94
N GLU A 31 1.34 16.20 3.25
CA GLU A 31 0.44 15.58 2.28
C GLU A 31 1.29 15.13 1.08
N VAL A 32 1.57 13.82 1.08
CA VAL A 32 2.30 13.13 0.02
C VAL A 32 1.27 12.51 -0.89
N MET A 33 1.42 12.75 -2.19
CA MET A 33 0.64 12.13 -3.25
C MET A 33 1.43 10.97 -3.83
N VAL A 34 0.72 9.93 -4.27
CA VAL A 34 1.29 8.79 -4.97
C VAL A 34 0.57 8.57 -6.30
N ASP A 35 1.33 8.59 -7.39
CA ASP A 35 0.85 8.24 -8.73
C ASP A 35 1.39 6.88 -9.15
N ILE A 36 0.58 6.15 -9.90
CA ILE A 36 1.00 4.90 -10.53
C ILE A 36 1.69 5.26 -11.85
N VAL A 37 2.98 4.96 -11.94
CA VAL A 37 3.77 5.13 -13.18
C VAL A 37 3.55 3.93 -14.08
N SER A 38 3.68 2.72 -13.52
CA SER A 38 3.40 1.47 -14.22
C SER A 38 3.02 0.36 -13.25
N VAL A 39 2.31 -0.62 -13.79
CA VAL A 39 1.97 -1.89 -13.15
C VAL A 39 2.29 -2.98 -14.16
N GLU A 40 3.18 -3.90 -13.80
CA GLU A 40 3.53 -5.05 -14.62
C GLU A 40 3.11 -6.35 -13.90
N PRO A 41 2.45 -7.31 -14.58
CA PRO A 41 1.99 -7.25 -15.97
C PRO A 41 0.86 -6.22 -16.20
N SER A 42 0.71 -5.77 -17.45
CA SER A 42 -0.40 -4.90 -17.88
C SER A 42 -1.24 -5.61 -18.95
N PRO A 43 -2.57 -5.79 -18.75
CA PRO A 43 -3.35 -5.37 -17.58
C PRO A 43 -2.96 -6.17 -16.31
N PRO A 44 -3.17 -5.60 -15.10
CA PRO A 44 -2.77 -6.25 -13.85
C PRO A 44 -3.49 -7.59 -13.65
N GLN A 45 -2.76 -8.57 -13.13
CA GLN A 45 -3.25 -9.93 -12.91
C GLN A 45 -2.81 -10.43 -11.52
N VAL A 46 -3.56 -11.38 -10.99
CA VAL A 46 -3.18 -12.15 -9.80
C VAL A 46 -1.84 -12.85 -10.05
N GLY A 47 -0.94 -12.78 -9.06
CA GLY A 47 0.42 -13.28 -9.13
C GLY A 47 1.47 -12.19 -8.92
N PRO A 48 2.75 -12.51 -9.17
CA PRO A 48 3.84 -11.55 -9.06
C PRO A 48 3.61 -10.31 -9.91
N ALA A 49 3.91 -9.14 -9.34
CA ALA A 49 3.76 -7.86 -10.02
C ALA A 49 4.89 -6.89 -9.62
N GLU A 50 5.19 -5.96 -10.53
CA GLU A 50 6.08 -4.83 -10.29
C GLU A 50 5.24 -3.54 -10.33
N LEU A 51 5.27 -2.77 -9.24
CA LEU A 51 4.69 -1.45 -9.18
C LEU A 51 5.81 -0.41 -9.26
N ARG A 52 5.64 0.57 -10.13
CA ARG A 52 6.42 1.81 -10.11
C ARG A 52 5.54 2.96 -9.68
N LEU A 53 5.91 3.58 -8.57
CA LEU A 53 5.11 4.59 -7.89
C LEU A 53 5.89 5.91 -7.87
N ARG A 54 5.29 7.00 -8.34
CA ARG A 54 5.89 8.33 -8.21
C ARG A 54 5.31 9.02 -6.99
N LEU A 55 6.19 9.46 -6.09
CA LEU A 55 5.79 10.23 -4.93
C LEU A 55 5.96 11.73 -5.21
N ARG A 56 4.97 12.54 -4.83
CA ARG A 56 5.00 14.00 -4.96
C ARG A 56 4.54 14.67 -3.67
N ASP A 57 4.97 15.89 -3.43
CA ASP A 57 4.38 16.73 -2.39
C ASP A 57 3.17 17.53 -2.89
N GLU A 58 2.53 18.26 -1.97
CA GLU A 58 1.42 19.19 -2.22
C GLU A 58 1.68 20.20 -3.34
N ARG A 59 2.96 20.52 -3.63
CA ARG A 59 3.35 21.46 -4.69
C ARG A 59 3.59 20.76 -6.03
N GLY A 60 3.38 19.45 -6.09
CA GLY A 60 3.64 18.61 -7.25
C GLY A 60 5.12 18.30 -7.48
N GLN A 61 6.01 18.65 -6.54
CA GLN A 61 7.43 18.32 -6.68
C GLN A 61 7.66 16.85 -6.36
N THR A 62 8.50 16.20 -7.17
CA THR A 62 8.90 14.80 -6.96
C THR A 62 9.63 14.62 -5.64
N LEU A 63 9.24 13.60 -4.88
CA LEU A 63 9.85 13.23 -3.61
C LEU A 63 10.96 12.21 -3.84
N ALA A 64 12.17 12.73 -4.06
CA ALA A 64 13.38 11.95 -4.20
C ALA A 64 14.24 11.97 -2.91
N GLY A 65 15.23 11.07 -2.84
CA GLY A 65 16.23 10.98 -1.77
C GLY A 65 15.77 10.24 -0.52
N LEU A 66 14.71 9.43 -0.60
CA LEU A 66 14.24 8.61 0.53
C LEU A 66 14.96 7.26 0.59
N GLY A 67 15.53 6.81 -0.53
CA GLY A 67 16.22 5.51 -0.65
C GLY A 67 15.25 4.34 -0.75
N SER A 68 14.37 4.17 0.23
CA SER A 68 13.30 3.18 0.20
C SER A 68 12.05 3.62 0.97
N VAL A 69 10.90 3.10 0.55
CA VAL A 69 9.61 3.28 1.22
C VAL A 69 8.92 1.93 1.40
N GLU A 70 8.08 1.82 2.42
CA GLU A 70 7.20 0.65 2.59
C GLU A 70 5.97 0.81 1.68
N VAL A 71 5.60 -0.27 1.00
CA VAL A 71 4.38 -0.35 0.19
C VAL A 71 3.52 -1.48 0.72
N GLU A 72 2.29 -1.15 1.14
CA GLU A 72 1.25 -2.10 1.52
C GLU A 72 0.17 -2.13 0.42
N GLY A 73 -0.05 -3.31 -0.14
CA GLY A 73 -1.22 -3.61 -0.96
C GLY A 73 -2.28 -4.31 -0.11
N THR A 74 -3.50 -3.78 -0.12
CA THR A 74 -4.65 -4.37 0.59
C THR A 74 -5.94 -4.15 -0.20
N MET A 75 -7.03 -4.81 0.17
CA MET A 75 -8.37 -4.45 -0.31
C MET A 75 -9.37 -4.44 0.84
N SER A 76 -10.49 -3.76 0.64
CA SER A 76 -11.64 -3.76 1.55
C SER A 76 -12.48 -5.05 1.43
N HIS A 77 -11.85 -6.21 1.64
CA HIS A 77 -12.50 -7.51 1.68
C HIS A 77 -12.09 -8.26 2.95
N ALA A 78 -13.06 -8.80 3.68
CA ALA A 78 -12.80 -9.49 4.94
C ALA A 78 -11.91 -10.72 4.72
N GLY A 79 -10.90 -10.90 5.58
CA GLY A 79 -10.04 -12.09 5.59
C GLY A 79 -8.81 -12.02 4.67
N MET A 80 -8.56 -10.91 3.98
CA MET A 80 -7.30 -10.74 3.25
C MET A 80 -6.16 -10.28 4.15
N LYS A 81 -5.01 -10.93 3.97
CA LYS A 81 -3.73 -10.47 4.53
C LYS A 81 -3.13 -9.43 3.58
N PRO A 82 -2.75 -8.24 4.08
CA PRO A 82 -2.03 -7.27 3.26
C PRO A 82 -0.69 -7.81 2.74
N VAL A 83 -0.30 -7.37 1.56
CA VAL A 83 1.02 -7.60 0.97
C VAL A 83 1.90 -6.40 1.31
N ILE A 84 2.92 -6.60 2.14
CA ILE A 84 3.81 -5.52 2.58
C ILE A 84 5.20 -5.80 2.02
N VAL A 85 5.72 -4.87 1.24
CA VAL A 85 7.04 -4.94 0.60
C VAL A 85 7.78 -3.62 0.73
N GLN A 86 9.08 -3.64 0.43
CA GLN A 86 9.87 -2.42 0.24
C GLN A 86 9.82 -2.01 -1.23
N ALA A 87 9.84 -0.70 -1.48
CA ALA A 87 10.08 -0.14 -2.80
C ALA A 87 11.33 0.73 -2.77
N ARG A 88 12.27 0.48 -3.67
CA ARG A 88 13.52 1.23 -3.79
C ARG A 88 13.38 2.37 -4.76
N GLU A 89 14.01 3.49 -4.44
CA GLU A 89 14.06 4.63 -5.32
C GLU A 89 14.91 4.32 -6.58
N GLU A 90 14.37 4.62 -7.76
CA GLU A 90 15.07 4.50 -9.06
C GLU A 90 15.57 5.85 -9.58
N GLY A 91 15.13 6.95 -8.96
CA GLY A 91 15.37 8.34 -9.40
C GLY A 91 14.08 9.07 -9.72
N ASP A 92 14.13 10.41 -9.81
CA ASP A 92 12.97 11.27 -10.12
C ASP A 92 11.75 11.06 -9.19
N GLY A 93 12.00 10.63 -7.95
CA GLY A 93 10.95 10.28 -6.98
C GLY A 93 10.09 9.07 -7.39
N VAL A 94 10.60 8.21 -8.28
CA VAL A 94 9.99 6.93 -8.65
C VAL A 94 10.55 5.81 -7.76
N TYR A 95 9.65 5.00 -7.23
CA TYR A 95 9.95 3.88 -6.34
C TYR A 95 9.43 2.58 -6.95
N ARG A 96 10.30 1.57 -7.09
CA ARG A 96 9.98 0.24 -7.62
C ARG A 96 9.88 -0.77 -6.50
N THR A 97 8.76 -1.46 -6.39
CA THR A 97 8.54 -2.52 -5.40
C THR A 97 9.45 -3.73 -5.60
N GLU A 98 9.87 -4.37 -4.51
CA GLU A 98 10.57 -5.65 -4.53
C GLU A 98 9.61 -6.78 -4.16
N ASN A 99 9.39 -7.75 -5.07
CA ASN A 99 8.58 -8.96 -4.83
C ASN A 99 7.12 -8.69 -4.42
N PHE A 100 6.48 -7.69 -5.01
CA PHE A 100 5.05 -7.47 -4.82
C PHE A 100 4.24 -8.56 -5.56
N GLU A 101 3.07 -8.90 -5.02
CA GLU A 101 2.13 -9.81 -5.67
C GLU A 101 0.69 -9.37 -5.42
N PHE A 102 -0.16 -9.53 -6.43
CA PHE A 102 -1.60 -9.46 -6.23
C PHE A 102 -2.11 -10.84 -5.87
N THR A 103 -2.63 -11.04 -4.66
CA THR A 103 -3.07 -12.37 -4.20
C THR A 103 -4.51 -12.70 -4.59
N MET A 104 -5.27 -11.74 -5.11
CA MET A 104 -6.68 -11.86 -5.43
C MET A 104 -7.09 -10.82 -6.48
N ALA A 105 -8.07 -11.17 -7.30
CA ALA A 105 -8.63 -10.29 -8.32
C ALA A 105 -9.51 -9.20 -7.68
N GLY A 106 -9.59 -8.04 -8.33
CA GLY A 106 -10.37 -6.90 -7.84
C GLY A 106 -9.57 -5.61 -7.77
N ASP A 107 -10.07 -4.67 -6.98
CA ASP A 107 -9.47 -3.35 -6.79
C ASP A 107 -8.61 -3.33 -5.52
N TRP A 108 -7.39 -2.84 -5.66
CA TRP A 108 -6.40 -2.81 -4.59
C TRP A 108 -6.11 -1.39 -4.16
N ILE A 109 -6.10 -1.18 -2.84
CA ILE A 109 -5.61 0.02 -2.19
C ILE A 109 -4.10 -0.16 -1.99
N ILE A 110 -3.34 0.79 -2.50
CA ILE A 110 -1.89 0.87 -2.34
C ILE A 110 -1.60 1.98 -1.34
N ILE A 111 -0.95 1.62 -0.23
CA ILE A 111 -0.55 2.54 0.84
C ILE A 111 0.97 2.61 0.85
N VAL A 112 1.52 3.81 0.73
CA VAL A 112 2.97 4.05 0.79
C VAL A 112 3.31 4.77 2.08
N ARG A 113 4.29 4.24 2.83
CA ARG A 113 4.78 4.83 4.08
C ARG A 113 6.27 5.08 4.04
N GLY A 114 6.68 6.19 4.62
CA GLY A 114 8.09 6.56 4.72
C GLY A 114 8.31 7.73 5.68
N THR A 115 9.55 8.22 5.70
CA THR A 115 9.96 9.36 6.54
C THR A 115 10.61 10.42 5.67
N ARG A 116 10.09 11.65 5.70
CA ARG A 116 10.68 12.84 5.04
C ARG A 116 11.08 13.85 6.10
N ASN A 117 12.35 14.24 6.14
CA ASN A 117 12.87 15.22 7.11
C ASN A 117 12.54 14.89 8.58
N GLY A 118 12.57 13.60 8.94
CA GLY A 118 12.23 13.12 10.29
C GLY A 118 10.73 13.03 10.59
N GLN A 119 9.86 13.37 9.63
CA GLN A 119 8.41 13.28 9.76
C GLN A 119 7.88 12.09 8.95
N ALA A 120 7.11 11.23 9.60
CA ALA A 120 6.42 10.12 8.93
C ALA A 120 5.34 10.66 7.99
N PHE A 121 5.14 9.96 6.87
CA PHE A 121 4.02 10.20 5.96
C PHE A 121 3.33 8.89 5.58
N GLU A 122 2.07 9.01 5.20
CA GLU A 122 1.31 7.96 4.55
C GLU A 122 0.59 8.56 3.33
N ALA A 123 0.69 7.89 2.18
CA ALA A 123 0.03 8.26 0.93
C ALA A 123 -0.74 7.06 0.36
N ARG A 124 -1.84 7.31 -0.34
CA ARG A 124 -2.70 6.25 -0.87
C ARG A 124 -3.07 6.46 -2.33
N THR A 125 -3.17 5.37 -3.08
CA THR A 125 -3.76 5.30 -4.42
C THR A 125 -4.45 3.95 -4.61
N THR A 126 -5.08 3.76 -5.76
CA THR A 126 -5.83 2.54 -6.08
C THR A 126 -5.40 1.98 -7.42
N ILE A 127 -5.18 0.67 -7.48
CA ILE A 127 -5.03 -0.10 -8.72
C ILE A 127 -6.34 -0.86 -8.94
N SER A 128 -7.05 -0.55 -10.01
CA SER A 128 -8.33 -1.19 -10.32
C SER A 128 -8.20 -2.36 -11.29
N GLY A 129 -9.13 -3.30 -11.19
CA GLY A 129 -9.34 -4.32 -12.23
C GLY A 129 -8.24 -5.37 -12.33
N VAL A 130 -7.61 -5.76 -11.21
CA VAL A 130 -6.71 -6.91 -11.18
C VAL A 130 -7.48 -8.16 -11.60
N ARG A 131 -7.01 -8.85 -12.63
CA ARG A 131 -7.69 -10.01 -13.22
C ARG A 131 -7.20 -11.31 -12.60
N SER A 132 -8.08 -12.31 -12.48
CA SER A 132 -7.63 -13.67 -12.16
C SER A 132 -6.63 -14.15 -13.21
N SER A 133 -5.51 -14.72 -12.78
CA SER A 133 -4.59 -15.40 -13.67
C SER A 133 -5.34 -16.54 -14.35
N ARG A 134 -5.63 -16.42 -15.65
CA ARG A 134 -6.20 -17.53 -16.40
C ARG A 134 -5.07 -18.55 -16.53
N GLN A 135 -5.08 -19.57 -15.69
CA GLN A 135 -4.16 -20.70 -15.80
C GLN A 135 -4.28 -21.23 -17.23
N LEU A 136 -3.26 -21.03 -18.06
CA LEU A 136 -3.19 -21.74 -19.33
C LEU A 136 -3.23 -23.24 -18.94
N PRO A 137 -4.13 -24.06 -19.51
CA PRO A 137 -4.09 -25.47 -19.24
C PRO A 137 -2.71 -25.96 -19.67
N THR A 138 -1.86 -26.34 -18.73
CA THR A 138 -0.79 -27.29 -19.03
C THR A 138 -1.50 -28.61 -19.27
N THR A 139 -2.08 -28.79 -20.47
CA THR A 139 -2.51 -30.09 -20.94
C THR A 139 -1.28 -30.98 -20.93
N PRO A 140 -1.17 -32.00 -20.06
CA PRO A 140 -0.24 -33.08 -20.33
C PRO A 140 -0.77 -33.72 -21.61
N GLY A 141 0.04 -33.80 -22.66
CA GLY A 141 -0.29 -34.57 -23.84
C GLY A 141 -0.58 -36.01 -23.43
N HIS A 142 -1.86 -36.34 -23.20
CA HIS A 142 -2.31 -37.72 -23.14
C HIS A 142 -2.49 -38.13 -24.59
N ASP A 143 -1.42 -38.70 -25.14
CA ASP A 143 -1.40 -39.30 -26.46
C ASP A 143 -2.53 -40.34 -26.56
N HIS A 144 -3.52 -40.01 -27.38
CA HIS A 144 -4.53 -40.97 -27.83
C HIS A 144 -3.86 -41.91 -28.84
N SER A 145 -3.19 -42.94 -28.34
CA SER A 145 -2.89 -44.14 -29.14
C SER A 145 -4.13 -45.06 -29.14
N PRO A 146 -4.79 -45.32 -30.29
CA PRO A 146 -5.84 -46.33 -30.35
C PRO A 146 -5.20 -47.72 -30.28
N LYS A 147 -5.51 -48.46 -29.21
CA LYS A 147 -5.13 -49.87 -29.06
C LYS A 147 -5.88 -50.71 -30.10
N VAL A 148 -5.22 -51.01 -31.22
CA VAL A 148 -5.67 -52.08 -32.13
C VAL A 148 -5.39 -53.41 -31.43
N THR A 149 -6.41 -54.23 -31.23
CA THR A 149 -6.27 -55.65 -30.82
C THR A 149 -7.08 -56.50 -31.79
N PRO A 150 -6.50 -57.59 -32.35
CA PRO A 150 -7.08 -58.35 -33.44
C PRO A 150 -8.21 -59.28 -32.97
N THR A 151 -9.20 -59.48 -33.84
CA THR A 151 -10.31 -60.45 -33.69
C THR A 151 -9.81 -61.87 -34.02
N PRO A 152 -10.30 -62.91 -33.32
CA PRO A 152 -9.95 -64.31 -33.59
C PRO A 152 -10.45 -64.83 -34.95
#